data_AF-A0A553QA03-F1
#
_entry.id   AF-A0A553QA03-F1
#
_cell.length_a   1.000
_cell.length_b   1.000
_cell.length_c   1.000
_cell.angle_alpha   90.00
_cell.angle_beta   90.00
_cell.angle_gamma   90.00
#
_symmetry.space_group_name_H-M   'P 1'
#
loop_
_entity.id
_entity.type
_entity.pdbx_description
1 polymer ?
#
loop_
_entity_poly.entity_id
_entity_poly.type
_entity_poly.pdbx_seq_one_letter_code
_entity_poly.pdbx_strand_id
1 'polypeptide(L)'
;MCGVSFVSVVHAVSSEPYFKYVWNERLLDKLRSVVHPDWLLYIIHGFCGQSKLLIYGRPVYVTLIARRSSRFAGTRFLKRGANCE
;
A
#
# COMPACT_ATOMS: atom_id res chain seq x y z
N MET A 1 13.59 35.90 17.16
CA MET A 1 14.12 34.57 16.79
C MET A 1 13.49 33.55 17.73
N CYS A 2 12.35 33.00 17.34
CA CYS A 2 11.70 31.93 18.10
C CYS A 2 11.65 30.72 17.18
N GLY A 3 12.28 29.63 17.60
CA GLY A 3 12.34 28.39 16.85
C GLY A 3 10.94 27.85 16.64
N VAL A 4 10.46 27.91 15.39
CA VAL A 4 9.48 26.94 14.92
C VAL A 4 10.22 25.63 14.76
N SER A 5 10.27 24.88 15.86
CA SER A 5 10.45 23.44 15.81
C SER A 5 9.52 22.94 14.72
N PHE A 6 10.07 22.46 13.62
CA PHE A 6 9.34 21.70 12.62
C PHE A 6 8.69 20.56 13.38
N VAL A 7 7.42 20.72 13.76
CA VAL A 7 6.60 19.61 14.22
C VAL A 7 6.58 18.68 13.04
N SER A 8 7.33 17.59 13.12
CA SER A 8 7.19 16.46 12.24
C SER A 8 5.70 16.13 12.27
N VAL A 9 4.97 16.45 11.20
CA VAL A 9 3.59 16.02 11.05
C VAL A 9 3.68 14.51 10.96
N VAL A 10 3.51 13.85 12.10
CA VAL A 10 3.32 12.42 12.18
C VAL A 10 1.96 12.18 11.54
N HIS A 11 1.95 12.03 10.23
CA HIS A 11 0.80 11.47 9.53
C HIS A 11 0.64 10.07 10.13
N ALA A 12 -0.34 9.86 11.00
CA ALA A 12 -0.54 8.59 11.69
C ALA A 12 -0.79 7.41 10.72
N VAL A 13 -1.01 7.70 9.42
CA VAL A 13 -1.57 6.76 8.44
C VAL A 13 -0.74 6.62 7.16
N SER A 14 0.09 7.59 6.76
CA SER A 14 0.73 7.56 5.43
C SER A 14 2.25 7.51 5.52
N SER A 15 2.78 6.32 5.79
CA SER A 15 4.12 5.98 5.31
C SER A 15 4.11 5.93 3.78
N GLU A 16 5.15 6.42 3.12
CA GLU A 16 5.21 6.41 1.66
C GLU A 16 5.04 4.98 1.12
N PRO A 17 4.01 4.71 0.29
CA PRO A 17 3.69 3.36 -0.11
C PRO A 17 4.69 2.85 -1.15
N TYR A 18 4.89 1.54 -1.19
CA TYR A 18 5.63 0.93 -2.29
C TYR A 18 4.75 0.87 -3.54
N PHE A 19 4.92 1.84 -4.44
CA PHE A 19 4.09 2.08 -5.63
C PHE A 19 3.85 0.85 -6.53
N LYS A 20 4.76 -0.13 -6.54
CA LYS A 20 4.58 -1.40 -7.28
C LYS A 20 3.30 -2.16 -6.89
N TYR A 21 2.82 -2.01 -5.66
CA TYR A 21 1.65 -2.72 -5.14
C TYR A 21 0.41 -1.83 -4.98
N VAL A 22 0.51 -0.53 -5.27
CA VAL A 22 -0.63 0.37 -5.21
C VAL A 22 -1.49 0.13 -6.45
N TRP A 23 -2.67 -0.44 -6.24
CA TRP A 23 -3.55 -0.84 -7.34
C TRP A 23 -4.33 0.34 -7.93
N ASN A 24 -4.74 1.29 -7.08
CA ASN A 24 -5.54 2.46 -7.44
C ASN A 24 -4.71 3.73 -7.73
N GLU A 25 -3.41 3.60 -7.99
CA GLU A 25 -2.48 4.72 -8.23
C GLU A 25 -3.04 5.72 -9.25
N ARG A 26 -3.42 5.23 -10.43
CA ARG A 26 -3.96 6.05 -11.53
C ARG A 26 -5.25 6.79 -11.18
N LEU A 27 -6.05 6.25 -10.26
CA LEU A 27 -7.27 6.91 -9.78
C LEU A 27 -6.94 7.99 -8.75
N LEU A 28 -5.96 7.72 -7.89
CA LEU A 28 -5.50 8.66 -6.87
C LEU A 28 -4.76 9.86 -7.47
N ASP A 29 -4.11 9.73 -8.63
CA ASP A 29 -3.38 10.83 -9.28
C ASP A 29 -4.21 12.10 -9.45
N LYS A 30 -5.50 11.96 -9.80
CA LYS A 30 -6.41 13.12 -9.95
C LYS A 30 -6.93 13.66 -8.62
N LEU A 31 -6.98 12.82 -7.58
CA LEU A 31 -7.51 13.18 -6.27
C LEU A 31 -6.45 13.81 -5.37
N ARG A 32 -5.16 13.48 -5.59
CA ARG A 32 -4.01 14.02 -4.86
C ARG A 32 -3.95 15.55 -4.86
N SER A 33 -4.41 16.20 -5.94
CA SER A 33 -4.41 17.66 -6.06
C SER A 33 -5.66 18.33 -5.47
N VAL A 34 -6.70 17.56 -5.14
CA VAL A 34 -8.02 18.08 -4.75
C VAL A 34 -8.35 17.80 -3.29
N VAL A 35 -7.89 16.67 -2.75
CA VAL A 35 -8.29 16.17 -1.43
C VAL A 35 -7.09 16.15 -0.47
N HIS A 36 -7.36 16.43 0.80
CA HIS A 36 -6.35 16.34 1.85
C HIS A 36 -5.73 14.93 1.92
N PRO A 37 -4.40 14.81 2.16
CA PRO A 37 -3.69 13.52 2.15
C PRO A 37 -4.30 12.43 3.03
N ASP A 38 -4.95 12.79 4.13
CA ASP A 38 -5.60 11.84 5.05
C ASP A 38 -6.74 11.03 4.40
N TRP A 39 -7.30 11.54 3.30
CA TRP A 39 -8.33 10.83 2.53
C TRP A 39 -7.76 9.94 1.43
N LEU A 40 -6.44 9.95 1.23
CA LEU A 40 -5.78 9.12 0.22
C LEU A 40 -5.52 7.73 0.79
N LEU A 41 -6.37 6.77 0.41
CA LEU A 41 -6.23 5.37 0.80
C LEU A 41 -5.64 4.54 -0.35
N TYR A 42 -4.53 3.86 -0.05
CA TYR A 42 -3.87 2.95 -0.98
C TYR A 42 -4.47 1.55 -0.90
N ILE A 43 -4.88 1.00 -2.05
CA ILE A 43 -5.50 -0.33 -2.13
C ILE A 43 -4.51 -1.33 -2.72
N ILE A 44 -4.50 -2.55 -2.16
CA ILE A 44 -3.70 -3.68 -2.64
C ILE A 44 -4.61 -4.69 -3.34
N HIS A 45 -4.14 -5.25 -4.45
CA HIS A 45 -4.80 -6.37 -5.13
C HIS A 45 -4.10 -7.68 -4.81
N GLY A 46 -4.85 -8.72 -4.41
CA GLY A 46 -4.29 -10.01 -4.03
C GLY A 46 -5.18 -10.77 -3.06
N PHE A 47 -4.60 -11.31 -2.01
CA PHE A 47 -5.30 -12.06 -0.95
C PHE A 47 -4.83 -11.58 0.42
N CYS A 48 -5.77 -11.45 1.35
CA CYS A 48 -5.50 -11.21 2.76
C CYS A 48 -6.44 -12.11 3.56
N GLY A 49 -5.89 -12.96 4.41
CA GLY A 49 -6.66 -13.84 5.26
C GLY A 49 -5.95 -14.07 6.59
N GLN A 50 -6.72 -14.13 7.67
CA GLN A 50 -6.24 -14.43 9.01
C GLN A 50 -7.07 -15.57 9.58
N SER A 51 -6.40 -16.50 10.25
CA SER A 51 -7.04 -17.62 10.95
C SER A 51 -6.54 -17.70 12.38
N LYS A 52 -7.46 -17.97 13.30
CA LYS A 52 -7.15 -18.20 14.72
C LYS A 52 -7.07 -19.69 14.96
N LEU A 53 -5.95 -20.14 15.52
CA LEU A 53 -5.67 -21.53 15.83
C LEU A 53 -5.40 -21.65 17.33
N LEU A 54 -5.63 -22.84 17.89
CA LEU A 54 -5.24 -23.18 19.26
C LEU A 54 -4.15 -24.24 19.19
N ILE A 55 -2.95 -23.92 19.67
CA ILE A 55 -1.80 -24.84 19.70
C ILE A 55 -1.44 -25.04 21.17
N TYR A 56 -1.56 -26.28 21.68
CA TYR A 56 -1.34 -26.62 23.10
C TYR A 56 -2.06 -25.68 24.10
N GLY A 57 -3.31 -25.33 23.80
CA GLY A 57 -4.13 -24.44 24.63
C GLY A 57 -3.80 -22.94 24.49
N ARG A 58 -2.82 -22.57 23.64
CA ARG A 58 -2.46 -21.17 23.37
C ARG A 58 -3.10 -20.69 22.07
N PRO A 59 -3.87 -19.59 22.07
CA PRO A 59 -4.39 -19.01 20.83
C PRO A 59 -3.27 -18.35 20.02
N VAL A 60 -3.17 -18.72 18.76
CA VAL A 60 -2.21 -18.19 17.78
C VAL A 60 -2.98 -17.67 16.58
N TYR A 61 -2.57 -16.53 16.04
CA TYR A 61 -3.13 -15.98 14.82
C TYR A 61 -2.14 -16.14 13.67
N VAL A 62 -2.58 -16.83 12.61
CA VAL A 62 -1.80 -16.98 11.38
C VAL A 62 -2.41 -16.09 10.31
N THR A 63 -1.59 -15.24 9.70
CA THR A 63 -2.03 -14.30 8.65
C THR A 63 -1.27 -14.58 7.37
N LEU A 64 -2.00 -14.74 6.27
CA LEU A 64 -1.45 -14.87 4.92
C LEU A 64 -1.82 -13.64 4.10
N ILE A 65 -0.80 -12.97 3.57
CA ILE A 65 -0.97 -11.80 2.70
C ILE A 65 -0.21 -12.08 1.40
N ALA A 66 -0.94 -12.15 0.29
CA ALA A 66 -0.39 -12.21 -1.05
C ALA A 66 -0.73 -10.92 -1.79
N ARG A 67 0.26 -10.30 -2.45
CA ARG A 67 0.09 -9.03 -3.17
C ARG A 67 0.52 -9.19 -4.62
N ARG A 68 -0.31 -8.74 -5.55
CA ARG A 68 0.02 -8.68 -6.98
C ARG A 68 0.57 -7.31 -7.32
N SER A 69 1.64 -7.27 -8.11
CA SER A 69 2.17 -6.03 -8.68
C SER A 69 1.13 -5.38 -9.60
N SER A 70 0.93 -4.06 -9.50
CA SER A 70 0.11 -3.27 -10.40
C SER A 70 0.85 -2.90 -11.70
N ARG A 71 2.20 -2.92 -11.68
CA ARG A 71 3.02 -2.69 -12.88
C ARG A 71 2.71 -3.72 -13.98
N PHE A 72 2.62 -3.25 -15.22
CA PHE A 72 2.38 -4.04 -16.43
C PHE A 72 0.99 -4.70 -16.55
N ALA A 73 -0.03 -4.17 -15.88
CA ALA A 73 -1.42 -4.66 -15.97
C ALA A 73 -2.17 -4.26 -17.28
N GLY A 74 -1.49 -3.67 -18.28
CA GLY A 74 -2.09 -3.17 -19.54
C GLY A 74 -2.08 -4.14 -20.72
N THR A 75 -2.68 -3.73 -21.84
CA THR A 75 -2.98 -4.57 -23.03
C THR A 75 -1.78 -4.87 -23.94
N ARG A 76 -0.69 -4.10 -23.86
CA ARG A 76 0.50 -4.24 -24.74
C ARG A 76 1.84 -4.27 -24.02
N PHE A 77 1.85 -4.58 -22.73
CA PHE A 77 3.11 -4.73 -21.99
C PHE A 77 3.57 -6.20 -21.98
N LEU A 78 4.88 -6.44 -22.10
CA LEU A 78 5.48 -7.75 -21.88
C LEU A 78 5.14 -8.20 -20.46
N LYS A 79 4.16 -9.10 -20.33
CA LYS A 79 3.77 -9.69 -19.03
C LYS A 79 4.82 -10.69 -18.51
N ARG A 80 5.84 -11.01 -19.31
CA ARG A 80 6.96 -11.90 -18.99
C ARG A 80 8.27 -11.24 -19.45
N GLY A 81 9.29 -11.29 -18.60
CA GLY A 81 10.58 -10.61 -18.83
C GLY A 81 10.78 -9.42 -17.89
N ALA A 82 11.99 -8.87 -17.90
CA ALA A 82 12.34 -7.64 -17.19
C ALA A 82 12.41 -6.48 -18.18
N ASN A 83 12.11 -5.27 -17.72
CA ASN A 83 12.47 -4.05 -18.42
C ASN A 83 13.93 -3.68 -18.09
N CYS A 84 14.56 -2.86 -18.93
CA CYS A 84 15.93 -2.39 -18.73
C CYS A 84 16.03 -1.18 -17.77
N GLU A 85 15.05 -1.00 -16.86
CA GLU A 85 15.06 0.08 -15.86
C GLU A 85 15.90 -0.30 -14.64
#